data_AF-A0A1M7AI10-F1
#
_entry.id   AF-A0A1M7AI10-F1
#
_cell.length_a   1.000
_cell.length_b   1.000
_cell.length_c   1.000
_cell.angle_alpha   90.00
_cell.angle_beta   90.00
_cell.angle_gamma   90.00
#
_symmetry.space_group_name_H-M   'P 1'
#
loop_
_entity.id
_entity.type
_entity.pdbx_description
1 polymer ?
#
loop_
_entity_poly.entity_id
_entity_poly.type
_entity_poly.pdbx_seq_one_letter_code
_entity_poly.pdbx_strand_id
1 'polypeptide(L)'
;MKENKNNVDALPDIILLDLSMPIMNGWQFLEEYNKLNPTIGKKITIYICSSSISPDDITRAKTISEVSDYIIKPITKDKLIDLIKDE
;
A
#
# COMPACT_ATOMS: atom_id res chain seq x y z
N MET A 1 -0.71 2.54 -13.29
CA MET A 1 -1.94 1.76 -13.03
C MET A 1 -3.10 2.13 -13.95
N LYS A 2 -3.44 3.42 -14.15
CA LYS A 2 -4.58 3.82 -15.00
C LYS A 2 -4.46 3.37 -16.47
N GLU A 3 -3.24 3.29 -17.01
CA GLU A 3 -2.99 2.83 -18.38
C GLU A 3 -2.97 1.30 -18.53
N ASN A 4 -2.67 0.56 -17.46
CA ASN A 4 -2.52 -0.90 -17.47
C ASN A 4 -3.69 -1.64 -16.80
N LYS A 5 -4.83 -0.99 -16.56
CA LYS A 5 -5.97 -1.58 -15.82
C LYS A 5 -6.44 -2.92 -16.40
N ASN A 6 -6.29 -3.11 -17.71
CA ASN A 6 -6.71 -4.33 -18.42
C ASN A 6 -5.56 -5.33 -18.64
N ASN A 7 -4.33 -4.99 -18.25
CA ASN A 7 -3.15 -5.85 -18.38
C ASN A 7 -2.69 -6.27 -16.98
N VAL A 8 -3.30 -7.34 -16.50
CA VAL A 8 -3.11 -7.91 -15.15
C VAL A 8 -1.64 -8.26 -14.88
N ASP A 9 -0.92 -8.74 -15.90
CA ASP A 9 0.49 -9.13 -15.79
C ASP A 9 1.42 -7.92 -15.65
N ALA A 10 0.98 -6.74 -16.07
CA ALA A 10 1.72 -5.49 -15.91
C ALA A 10 1.41 -4.75 -14.60
N LEU A 11 0.55 -5.32 -13.74
CA LEU A 11 0.22 -4.75 -12.43
C LEU A 11 1.10 -5.37 -11.33
N PRO A 12 1.56 -4.55 -10.38
CA PRO A 12 2.35 -5.05 -9.26
C PRO A 12 1.50 -5.98 -8.37
N ASP A 13 2.16 -6.97 -7.77
CA ASP A 13 1.57 -7.81 -6.72
C ASP A 13 1.58 -7.09 -5.37
N ILE A 14 2.62 -6.30 -5.12
CA ILE A 14 2.86 -5.59 -3.85
C ILE A 14 3.14 -4.11 -4.11
N ILE A 15 2.54 -3.23 -3.30
CA ILE A 15 2.79 -1.79 -3.30
C ILE A 15 3.31 -1.38 -1.93
N LEU A 16 4.50 -0.77 -1.90
CA LEU A 16 5.00 -0.05 -0.73
C LEU A 16 4.60 1.42 -0.86
N LEU A 17 3.64 1.85 -0.05
CA LEU A 17 3.05 3.19 -0.11
C LEU A 17 3.63 4.09 0.99
N ASP A 18 4.31 5.16 0.62
CA ASP A 18 4.78 6.16 1.58
C ASP A 18 3.68 7.16 1.95
N LEU A 19 3.42 7.40 3.25
CA LEU A 19 2.51 8.47 3.67
C LEU A 19 3.15 9.86 3.60
N SER A 20 4.47 9.94 3.77
CA SER A 20 5.21 11.20 3.84
C SER A 20 5.71 11.65 2.45
N MET A 21 4.80 11.69 1.47
CA MET A 21 5.12 12.18 0.12
C MET A 21 4.84 13.69 -0.02
N PRO A 22 5.76 14.47 -0.64
CA PRO A 22 5.46 15.83 -1.04
C PRO A 22 4.41 15.83 -2.16
N ILE A 23 3.53 16.82 -2.19
CA ILE A 23 2.49 17.07 -3.21
C ILE A 23 1.25 16.16 -3.09
N MET A 24 1.39 14.84 -2.93
CA MET A 24 0.25 13.91 -2.81
C MET A 24 0.38 13.06 -1.55
N ASN A 25 -0.66 13.04 -0.72
CA ASN A 25 -0.65 12.26 0.50
C ASN A 25 -0.94 10.79 0.19
N GLY A 26 -0.24 9.84 0.82
CA GLY A 26 -0.52 8.40 0.65
C GLY A 26 -1.98 8.02 0.92
N TRP A 27 -2.67 8.78 1.77
CA TRP A 27 -4.12 8.62 1.97
C TRP A 27 -4.95 8.88 0.71
N GLN A 28 -4.59 9.90 -0.07
CA GLN A 28 -5.28 10.19 -1.34
C GLN A 28 -5.04 9.09 -2.37
N PHE A 29 -3.84 8.50 -2.36
CA PHE A 29 -3.55 7.33 -3.19
C PHE A 29 -4.46 6.16 -2.83
N LEU A 30 -4.66 5.87 -1.54
CA LEU A 30 -5.56 4.78 -1.09
C LEU A 30 -7.01 5.04 -1.49
N GLU A 31 -7.48 6.30 -1.39
CA GLU A 31 -8.83 6.66 -1.84
C GLU A 31 -9.02 6.48 -3.35
N GLU A 32 -8.04 6.88 -4.16
CA GLU A 32 -8.06 6.66 -5.60
C GLU A 32 -7.89 5.17 -5.96
N TYR A 33 -7.07 4.44 -5.21
CA TYR A 33 -6.87 3.01 -5.38
C TYR A 33 -8.17 2.25 -5.10
N ASN A 34 -8.89 2.57 -4.02
CA ASN A 34 -10.15 1.93 -3.67
C ASN A 34 -11.21 2.11 -4.78
N LYS A 35 -11.28 3.30 -5.40
CA LYS A 35 -12.13 3.54 -6.59
C LYS A 35 -11.71 2.71 -7.82
N LEU A 36 -10.43 2.36 -7.91
CA LEU A 36 -9.86 1.58 -9.03
C LEU A 36 -9.89 0.07 -8.78
N ASN A 37 -9.82 -0.37 -7.53
CA ASN A 37 -9.76 -1.77 -7.11
C ASN A 37 -10.86 -2.65 -7.75
N PRO A 38 -12.15 -2.26 -7.79
CA PRO A 38 -13.18 -3.11 -8.42
C PRO A 38 -13.00 -3.29 -9.93
N THR A 39 -12.24 -2.41 -10.59
CA THR A 39 -11.85 -2.56 -12.01
C THR A 39 -10.54 -3.33 -12.21
N ILE A 40 -9.78 -3.56 -11.15
CA ILE A 40 -8.52 -4.29 -11.20
C ILE A 40 -8.83 -5.76 -10.90
N GLY A 41 -8.66 -6.64 -11.89
CA GLY A 41 -8.91 -8.09 -11.74
C GLY A 41 -7.86 -8.85 -10.94
N LYS A 42 -7.00 -8.16 -10.19
CA LYS A 42 -5.86 -8.70 -9.43
C LYS A 42 -5.89 -8.20 -8.01
N LYS A 43 -5.68 -9.09 -7.04
CA LYS A 43 -5.44 -8.70 -5.67
C LYS A 43 -4.04 -8.07 -5.58
N ILE A 44 -3.95 -6.83 -5.13
CA ILE A 44 -2.69 -6.15 -4.89
C ILE A 44 -2.59 -5.86 -3.40
N THR A 45 -1.48 -6.28 -2.80
CA THR A 45 -1.18 -6.14 -1.37
C THR A 45 -0.50 -4.80 -1.14
N ILE A 46 -1.08 -3.94 -0.29
CA ILE A 46 -0.53 -2.61 0.02
C ILE A 46 0.07 -2.60 1.42
N TYR A 47 1.32 -2.14 1.51
CA TYR A 47 2.00 -1.88 2.78
C TYR A 47 2.27 -0.40 2.93
N ILE A 48 1.77 0.18 4.01
CA ILE A 48 1.97 1.60 4.29
C ILE A 48 3.31 1.79 4.98
N CYS A 49 4.09 2.76 4.53
CA CYS A 49 5.39 3.11 5.07
C CYS A 49 5.35 4.55 5.57
N SER A 50 5.61 4.78 6.86
CA SER A 50 5.57 6.13 7.44
C SER A 50 6.73 6.38 8.39
N SER A 51 7.16 7.65 8.48
CA SER A 51 8.12 8.12 9.48
C SER A 51 7.45 8.45 10.82
N SER A 52 6.12 8.61 10.83
CA SER A 52 5.33 8.87 12.04
C SER A 52 4.70 7.59 12.58
N ILE A 53 4.57 7.50 13.90
CA ILE A 53 3.81 6.46 14.59
C ILE A 53 2.53 7.13 15.10
N SER A 54 1.58 7.34 14.19
CA SER A 54 0.27 7.88 14.56
C SER A 54 -0.71 6.72 14.77
N PRO A 55 -1.28 6.56 15.97
CA PRO A 55 -2.30 5.54 16.23
C PRO A 55 -3.52 5.67 15.32
N ASP A 56 -3.91 6.90 14.98
CA ASP A 56 -4.99 7.19 14.06
C ASP A 56 -4.68 6.67 12.64
N ASP A 57 -3.45 6.87 12.18
CA ASP A 57 -3.01 6.37 10.86
C ASP A 57 -3.03 4.84 10.82
N ILE A 58 -2.54 4.19 11.88
CA ILE A 58 -2.53 2.72 11.99
C ILE A 58 -3.97 2.18 12.01
N THR A 59 -4.85 2.84 12.77
CA THR A 59 -6.25 2.43 12.85
C THR A 59 -6.95 2.61 11.51
N ARG A 60 -6.75 3.75 10.85
CA ARG A 60 -7.28 4.01 9.50
C ARG A 60 -6.75 3.01 8.48
N ALA A 61 -5.45 2.70 8.50
CA ALA A 61 -4.84 1.69 7.65
C ALA A 61 -5.53 0.32 7.80
N LYS A 62 -5.75 -0.13 9.05
CA LYS A 62 -6.42 -1.40 9.35
C LYS A 62 -7.88 -1.48 8.91
N THR A 63 -8.55 -0.34 8.70
CA THR A 63 -9.92 -0.33 8.17
C THR A 63 -9.99 -0.56 6.67
N ILE A 64 -8.85 -0.54 5.97
CA ILE A 64 -8.76 -0.72 4.51
C ILE A 64 -8.34 -2.17 4.24
N SER A 65 -9.23 -2.96 3.66
CA SER A 65 -9.03 -4.40 3.44
C SER A 65 -7.81 -4.73 2.57
N GLU A 66 -7.40 -3.81 1.70
CA GLU A 66 -6.26 -3.96 0.79
C GLU A 66 -4.92 -3.59 1.44
N VAL A 67 -4.95 -2.96 2.61
CA VAL A 67 -3.76 -2.64 3.38
C VAL A 67 -3.46 -3.80 4.32
N SER A 68 -2.33 -4.46 4.10
CA SER A 68 -1.93 -5.61 4.90
C SER A 68 -1.14 -5.23 6.14
N ASP A 69 -0.24 -4.25 6.06
CA ASP A 69 0.51 -3.81 7.23
C ASP A 69 0.97 -2.35 7.16
N TYR A 70 1.33 -1.82 8.34
CA TYR A 70 1.88 -0.48 8.54
C TYR A 70 3.31 -0.57 9.07
N ILE A 71 4.26 -0.14 8.24
CA ILE A 71 5.69 -0.19 8.47
C ILE A 71 6.20 1.19 8.90
N ILE A 72 6.81 1.24 10.08
CA ILE A 72 7.47 2.43 10.59
C ILE A 72 8.91 2.46 10.06
N LYS A 73 9.30 3.57 9.46
CA LYS A 73 10.66 3.82 8.97
C LYS A 73 11.65 3.92 10.16
N PRO A 74 12.92 3.49 9.97
CA PRO A 74 13.52 2.98 8.75
C PRO A 74 13.08 1.54 8.45
N ILE A 75 12.80 1.26 7.17
CA ILE A 75 12.54 -0.10 6.70
C ILE A 75 13.87 -0.84 6.69
N THR A 76 14.03 -1.83 7.56
CA THR A 76 15.20 -2.71 7.54
C THR A 76 15.02 -3.81 6.50
N LYS A 77 16.13 -4.32 5.95
CA LYS A 77 16.09 -5.45 5.00
C LYS A 77 15.39 -6.66 5.59
N ASP A 78 15.63 -6.96 6.86
CA ASP A 78 15.03 -8.11 7.54
C ASP A 78 13.50 -7.99 7.58
N LYS A 79 12.98 -6.81 7.96
CA LYS A 79 11.53 -6.56 7.93
C LYS A 79 10.94 -6.71 6.53
N LEU A 80 11.62 -6.23 5.50
CA LEU A 80 11.16 -6.36 4.12
C LEU A 80 11.12 -7.83 3.69
N ILE A 81 12.15 -8.61 4.07
CA ILE A 81 12.23 -10.03 3.76
C ILE A 81 11.12 -10.81 4.48
N ASP A 82 10.89 -10.52 5.76
CA ASP A 82 9.81 -11.16 6.53
C ASP A 82 8.44 -10.88 5.90
N LEU A 83 8.22 -9.64 5.45
CA LEU A 83 6.98 -9.22 4.79
C LEU A 83 6.68 -9.98 3.50
N ILE A 84 7.71 -10.26 2.69
CA ILE A 84 7.58 -10.95 1.39
C ILE A 84 7.51 -12.47 1.58
N LYS A 85 8.03 -13.00 2.70
CA LYS A 85 8.05 -14.44 2.97
C LYS A 85 6.71 -15.01 3.45
N ASP A 86 5.80 -14.16 3.91
CA ASP A 86 4.48 -14.57 4.42
C ASP A 86 3.42 -14.79 3.31
N GLU A 87 3.82 -14.84 2.02
CA GLU A 87 2.97 -15.25 0.88
C GLU A 87 3.26 -16.65 0.36
#